data_AF-A0A6G2QSD9-F1
#
_entry.id   AF-A0A6G2QSD9-F1
#
_cell.length_a   1.000
_cell.length_b   1.000
_cell.length_c   1.000
_cell.angle_alpha   90.00
_cell.angle_beta   90.00
_cell.angle_gamma   90.00
#
_symmetry.space_group_name_H-M   'P 1'
#
loop_
_entity.id
_entity.type
_entity.pdbx_description
1 polymer ?
#
loop_
_entity_poly.entity_id
_entity_poly.type
_entity_poly.pdbx_seq_one_letter_code
_entity_poly.pdbx_strand_id
1 'polypeptide(L)'
;MSTAEDEAVYHMAAADLARMRQPDLSELPSAQTTLAMLKAFGPTGPKEEWLTEFRRRIHDESAGRVTLEGVDPQAVPPPRVKSPAASYQRLVDSRAGTVQLLVMGPFEPPFQFTATAPGGDDTTGGPRPC
;
A
#
# COMPACT_ATOMS: atom_id res chain seq x y z
N MET A 1 11.48 -17.73 -7.12
CA MET A 1 10.58 -17.47 -8.27
C MET A 1 9.14 -17.62 -7.78
N SER A 2 8.30 -16.63 -8.02
CA SER A 2 6.85 -16.66 -7.73
C SER A 2 6.16 -17.71 -8.61
N THR A 3 5.18 -18.44 -8.07
CA THR A 3 4.28 -19.28 -8.87
C THR A 3 3.22 -18.42 -9.55
N ALA A 4 2.51 -18.97 -10.55
CA ALA A 4 1.38 -18.28 -11.19
C ALA A 4 0.30 -17.86 -10.18
N GLU A 5 0.13 -18.65 -9.12
CA GLU A 5 -0.79 -18.37 -8.02
C GLU A 5 -0.33 -17.18 -7.16
N ASP A 6 0.96 -17.06 -6.88
CA ASP A 6 1.51 -15.90 -6.17
C ASP A 6 1.32 -14.62 -7.01
N GLU A 7 1.53 -14.72 -8.33
CA GLU A 7 1.38 -13.59 -9.25
C GLU A 7 -0.06 -13.07 -9.34
N ALA A 8 -1.07 -13.94 -9.20
CA ALA A 8 -2.47 -13.52 -9.16
C ALA A 8 -2.74 -12.58 -7.97
N VAL A 9 -2.22 -12.92 -6.78
CA VAL A 9 -2.32 -12.07 -5.57
C VAL A 9 -1.69 -10.71 -5.82
N TYR A 10 -0.46 -10.69 -6.35
CA TYR A 10 0.27 -9.44 -6.59
C TYR A 10 -0.37 -8.59 -7.69
N HIS A 11 -0.89 -9.23 -8.74
CA HIS A 11 -1.55 -8.52 -9.84
C HIS A 11 -2.86 -7.88 -9.39
N MET A 12 -3.73 -8.61 -8.68
CA MET A 12 -4.97 -8.05 -8.13
C MET A 12 -4.69 -6.90 -7.17
N ALA A 13 -3.75 -7.08 -6.24
CA ALA A 13 -3.38 -6.02 -5.30
C ALA A 13 -2.82 -4.78 -6.01
N ALA A 14 -1.94 -4.95 -7.00
CA ALA A 14 -1.39 -3.83 -7.76
C ALA A 14 -2.48 -3.08 -8.54
N ALA A 15 -3.43 -3.79 -9.15
CA ALA A 15 -4.52 -3.19 -9.92
C ALA A 15 -5.47 -2.35 -9.05
N ASP A 16 -5.77 -2.80 -7.83
CA ASP A 16 -6.59 -2.01 -6.89
C ASP A 16 -5.84 -0.79 -6.36
N LEU A 17 -4.57 -0.95 -6.00
CA LEU A 17 -3.73 0.18 -5.57
C LEU A 17 -3.53 1.20 -6.69
N ALA A 18 -3.39 0.77 -7.94
CA ALA A 18 -3.33 1.66 -9.11
C ALA A 18 -4.60 2.51 -9.28
N ARG A 19 -5.72 2.07 -8.69
CA ARG A 19 -7.01 2.79 -8.65
C ARG A 19 -7.25 3.52 -7.32
N MET A 20 -6.24 3.60 -6.45
CA MET A 20 -6.34 4.18 -5.11
C MET A 20 -7.37 3.46 -4.22
N ARG A 21 -7.55 2.14 -4.40
CA ARG A 21 -8.50 1.30 -3.64
C ARG A 21 -7.77 0.30 -2.76
N GLN A 22 -8.41 -0.06 -1.66
CA GLN A 22 -7.91 -1.13 -0.81
C GLN A 22 -8.01 -2.45 -1.59
N PRO A 23 -6.93 -3.24 -1.69
CA PRO A 23 -6.94 -4.52 -2.36
C PRO A 23 -8.04 -5.45 -1.84
N ASP A 24 -8.89 -5.91 -2.74
CA ASP A 24 -9.87 -6.96 -2.44
C ASP A 24 -9.32 -8.31 -2.94
N LEU A 25 -8.92 -9.15 -1.98
CA LEU A 25 -8.39 -10.48 -2.24
C LEU A 25 -9.35 -11.59 -1.78
N SER A 26 -10.61 -11.24 -1.52
CA SER A 26 -11.62 -12.18 -1.00
C SER A 26 -11.96 -13.31 -2.00
N GLU A 27 -11.73 -13.08 -3.30
CA GLU A 27 -11.90 -14.10 -4.35
C GLU A 27 -10.76 -15.14 -4.37
N LEU A 28 -9.66 -14.89 -3.67
CA LEU A 28 -8.51 -15.79 -3.59
C LEU A 28 -8.53 -16.60 -2.28
N PRO A 29 -8.10 -17.88 -2.30
CA PRO A 29 -7.89 -18.66 -1.08
C PRO A 29 -6.98 -17.94 -0.08
N SER A 30 -7.42 -17.75 1.17
CA SER A 30 -6.62 -17.06 2.21
C SER A 30 -5.23 -17.71 2.42
N ALA A 31 -5.15 -19.04 2.32
CA ALA A 31 -3.88 -19.77 2.36
C ALA A 31 -2.92 -19.41 1.21
N GLN A 32 -3.44 -19.22 -0.01
CA GLN A 32 -2.65 -18.78 -1.16
C GLN A 32 -2.13 -17.36 -0.93
N THR A 33 -3.00 -16.45 -0.49
CA THR A 33 -2.63 -15.06 -0.18
C THR A 33 -1.55 -14.99 0.89
N THR A 34 -1.69 -15.77 1.97
CA THR A 34 -0.70 -15.81 3.06
C THR A 34 0.64 -16.36 2.56
N LEU A 35 0.64 -17.45 1.79
CA LEU A 35 1.87 -18.02 1.23
C LEU A 35 2.57 -17.07 0.26
N ALA A 36 1.82 -16.38 -0.60
CA ALA A 36 2.35 -15.35 -1.48
C ALA A 36 3.04 -14.24 -0.67
N MET A 37 2.36 -13.70 0.34
CA MET A 37 2.92 -12.65 1.19
C MET A 37 4.16 -13.12 1.97
N LEU A 38 4.17 -14.36 2.47
CA LEU A 38 5.35 -14.95 3.12
C LEU A 38 6.55 -15.14 2.17
N LYS A 39 6.30 -15.33 0.86
CA LYS A 39 7.36 -15.39 -0.15
C LYS A 39 7.87 -14.00 -0.51
N ALA A 40 6.99 -13.00 -0.56
CA ALA A 40 7.31 -11.62 -0.84
C ALA A 40 8.06 -10.91 0.30
N PHE A 41 7.82 -11.34 1.55
CA PHE A 41 8.39 -10.73 2.74
C PHE A 41 9.50 -11.59 3.37
N GLY A 42 10.56 -10.93 3.83
CA GLY A 42 11.53 -11.47 4.76
C GLY A 42 11.16 -11.18 6.22
N PRO A 43 12.07 -11.44 7.16
CA PRO A 43 11.81 -11.29 8.60
C PRO A 43 11.49 -9.85 9.04
N THR A 44 11.99 -8.86 8.32
CA THR A 44 11.94 -7.43 8.71
C THR A 44 11.26 -6.53 7.67
N GLY A 45 10.60 -7.11 6.66
CA GLY A 45 9.95 -6.34 5.60
C GLY A 45 9.95 -7.06 4.25
N PRO A 46 9.45 -6.39 3.19
CA PRO A 46 9.40 -6.95 1.85
C PRO A 46 10.81 -7.13 1.29
N LYS A 47 10.99 -8.16 0.46
CA LYS A 47 12.20 -8.30 -0.35
C LYS A 47 12.28 -7.14 -1.33
N GLU A 48 13.45 -6.52 -1.45
CA GLU A 48 13.64 -5.31 -2.26
C GLU A 48 13.30 -5.54 -3.75
N GLU A 49 13.70 -6.69 -4.30
CA GLU A 49 13.38 -7.09 -5.67
C GLU A 49 11.87 -7.15 -5.92
N TRP A 50 11.12 -7.71 -4.97
CA TRP A 50 9.68 -7.83 -5.06
C TRP A 50 9.01 -6.45 -4.92
N LEU A 51 9.45 -5.63 -3.96
CA LEU A 51 8.89 -4.30 -3.75
C LEU A 51 9.12 -3.39 -4.96
N THR A 52 10.29 -3.49 -5.58
CA THR A 52 10.62 -2.74 -6.79
C THR A 52 9.71 -3.13 -7.95
N GLU A 53 9.53 -4.43 -8.17
CA GLU A 53 8.61 -4.95 -9.19
C GLU A 53 7.16 -4.54 -8.91
N PHE A 54 6.71 -4.64 -7.66
CA PHE A 54 5.37 -4.28 -7.24
C PHE A 54 5.08 -2.79 -7.45
N ARG A 55 6.04 -1.92 -7.12
CA ARG A 55 5.98 -0.47 -7.40
C ARG A 55 5.87 -0.19 -8.90
N ARG A 56 6.69 -0.85 -9.71
CA ARG A 56 6.63 -0.73 -11.17
C ARG A 56 5.25 -1.13 -11.69
N ARG A 57 4.70 -2.24 -11.20
CA ARG A 57 3.39 -2.74 -11.64
C ARG A 57 2.26 -1.75 -11.32
N ILE A 58 2.22 -1.17 -10.11
CA ILE A 58 1.23 -0.13 -9.75
C ILE A 58 1.38 1.10 -10.66
N HIS A 59 2.62 1.53 -10.89
CA HIS A 59 2.91 2.65 -11.76
C HIS A 59 2.41 2.38 -13.19
N ASP A 60 2.70 1.21 -13.76
CA ASP A 60 2.31 0.87 -15.13
C ASP A 60 0.79 0.69 -15.28
N GLU A 61 0.12 0.00 -14.34
CA GLU A 61 -1.34 -0.18 -14.30
C GLU A 61 -2.09 1.16 -14.18
N SER A 62 -1.49 2.14 -13.51
CA SER A 62 -2.04 3.50 -13.41
C SER A 62 -1.66 4.40 -14.59
N ALA A 63 -0.94 3.89 -15.59
CA ALA A 63 -0.34 4.68 -16.68
C ALA A 63 0.55 5.82 -16.17
N GLY A 64 1.36 5.53 -15.17
CA GLY A 64 2.33 6.41 -14.53
C GLY A 64 1.77 7.43 -13.55
N ARG A 65 0.49 7.30 -13.16
CA ARG A 65 -0.19 8.30 -12.32
C ARG A 65 0.00 8.07 -10.83
N VAL A 66 0.07 6.81 -10.42
CA VAL A 66 0.14 6.41 -9.02
C VAL A 66 1.53 5.87 -8.70
N THR A 67 2.16 6.42 -7.67
CA THR A 67 3.44 5.94 -7.13
C THR A 67 3.25 5.37 -5.74
N LEU A 68 4.13 4.42 -5.38
CA LEU A 68 4.18 3.83 -4.06
C LEU A 68 5.56 4.08 -3.45
N GLU A 69 5.61 4.85 -2.37
CA GLU A 69 6.82 5.35 -1.73
C GLU A 69 6.98 4.78 -0.32
N GLY A 70 8.21 4.51 0.12
CA GLY A 70 8.46 4.04 1.48
C GLY A 70 8.24 5.17 2.50
N VAL A 71 7.64 4.85 3.65
CA VAL A 71 7.43 5.81 4.74
C VAL A 71 8.10 5.29 6.00
N ASP A 72 8.73 6.20 6.76
CA ASP A 72 9.21 5.88 8.09
C ASP A 72 8.03 5.45 8.98
N PRO A 73 8.05 4.24 9.59
CA PRO A 73 7.00 3.81 10.51
C PRO A 73 6.69 4.84 11.62
N GLN A 74 7.68 5.65 12.03
CA GLN A 74 7.50 6.71 13.01
C GLN A 74 6.61 7.87 12.54
N ALA A 75 6.52 8.10 11.23
CA ALA A 75 5.66 9.11 10.63
C ALA A 75 4.19 8.65 10.50
N VAL A 76 3.90 7.36 10.72
CA VAL A 76 2.54 6.82 10.64
C VAL A 76 1.84 6.94 12.01
N PRO A 77 0.61 7.51 12.05
CA PRO A 77 -0.14 7.64 13.30
C PRO A 77 -0.49 6.26 13.87
N PRO A 78 -0.54 6.12 15.21
CA PRO A 78 -1.02 4.90 15.85
C PRO A 78 -2.53 4.69 15.59
N PRO A 79 -3.03 3.43 15.62
CA PRO A 79 -2.31 2.22 15.97
C PRO A 79 -1.47 1.64 14.82
N ARG A 80 -0.23 1.24 15.15
CA ARG A 80 0.69 0.57 14.21
C ARG A 80 0.52 -0.95 14.29
N VAL A 81 0.72 -1.62 13.17
CA VAL A 81 0.76 -3.09 13.11
C VAL A 81 1.99 -3.58 13.88
N LYS A 82 1.78 -4.53 14.79
CA LYS A 82 2.84 -5.09 15.67
C LYS A 82 3.79 -6.07 14.95
N SER A 83 3.59 -6.31 13.66
CA SER A 83 4.40 -7.27 12.90
C SER A 83 5.76 -6.64 12.54
N PRO A 84 6.88 -7.32 12.82
CA PRO A 84 8.21 -6.84 12.43
C PRO A 84 8.41 -6.80 10.92
N ALA A 85 7.61 -7.56 10.17
CA ALA A 85 7.62 -7.56 8.71
C ALA A 85 6.67 -6.50 8.10
N ALA A 86 5.99 -5.67 8.92
CA ALA A 86 5.11 -4.63 8.42
C ALA A 86 5.90 -3.56 7.65
N SER A 87 5.42 -3.25 6.46
CA SER A 87 6.00 -2.24 5.58
C SER A 87 5.02 -1.10 5.39
N TYR A 88 5.42 0.09 5.82
CA TYR A 88 4.62 1.31 5.67
C TYR A 88 5.01 2.02 4.39
N GLN A 89 4.02 2.32 3.58
CA GLN A 89 4.14 2.96 2.29
C GLN A 89 3.14 4.10 2.17
N ARG A 90 3.42 5.01 1.25
CA ARG A 90 2.54 6.09 0.81
C ARG A 90 2.18 5.84 -0.64
N LEU A 91 0.89 5.76 -0.91
CA LEU A 91 0.34 5.71 -2.25
C LEU A 91 -0.04 7.14 -2.67
N VAL A 92 0.52 7.63 -3.77
CA VAL A 92 0.35 9.02 -4.21
C VAL A 92 -0.24 9.04 -5.62
N ASP A 93 -1.41 9.64 -5.78
CA ASP A 93 -1.98 9.95 -7.10
C ASP A 93 -1.59 11.37 -7.51
N SER A 94 -0.70 11.46 -8.50
CA SER A 94 -0.19 12.71 -9.04
C SER A 94 -1.26 13.58 -9.73
N ARG A 95 -2.35 12.98 -10.23
CA ARG A 95 -3.43 13.70 -10.92
C ARG A 95 -4.41 14.32 -9.95
N ALA A 96 -4.82 13.56 -8.94
CA ALA A 96 -5.80 14.00 -7.95
C ALA A 96 -5.16 14.70 -6.74
N GLY A 97 -3.83 14.66 -6.62
CA GLY A 97 -3.11 15.11 -5.42
C GLY A 97 -3.46 14.28 -4.18
N THR A 98 -4.04 13.10 -4.37
CA THR A 98 -4.54 12.27 -3.27
C THR A 98 -3.42 11.41 -2.72
N VAL A 99 -3.40 11.29 -1.39
CA VAL A 99 -2.37 10.55 -0.66
C VAL A 99 -3.07 9.56 0.28
N GLN A 100 -2.66 8.29 0.24
CA GLN A 100 -3.11 7.27 1.18
C GLN A 100 -1.91 6.59 1.83
N LEU A 101 -1.99 6.36 3.14
CA LEU A 101 -1.01 5.55 3.86
C LEU A 101 -1.44 4.09 3.77
N LEU A 102 -0.51 3.24 3.37
CA LEU A 102 -0.69 1.80 3.18
C LEU A 102 0.27 1.07 4.10
N VAL A 103 -0.23 0.10 4.86
CA VAL A 103 0.61 -0.90 5.52
C VAL A 103 0.44 -2.24 4.81
N MET A 104 1.57 -2.91 4.55
CA MET A 104 1.62 -4.20 3.88
C MET A 104 2.40 -5.21 4.71
N GLY A 105 2.03 -6.49 4.66
CA GLY A 105 2.83 -7.55 5.26
C GLY A 105 2.16 -8.93 5.29
N PRO A 106 2.88 -9.94 5.82
CA PRO A 106 2.38 -11.30 5.95
C PRO A 106 1.46 -11.44 7.17
N PHE A 107 0.37 -10.67 7.18
CA PHE A 107 -0.69 -10.70 8.19
C PHE A 107 -2.05 -10.57 7.48
N GLU A 108 -3.15 -10.76 8.20
CA GLU A 108 -4.49 -10.72 7.63
C GLU A 108 -5.27 -9.49 8.13
N PRO A 109 -5.80 -8.63 7.24
CA PRO A 109 -5.57 -8.60 5.78
C PRO A 109 -4.18 -8.06 5.39
N PRO A 110 -3.58 -8.50 4.27
CA PRO A 110 -2.17 -8.24 3.92
C PRO A 110 -1.89 -6.82 3.41
N PHE A 111 -2.92 -6.10 2.98
CA PHE A 111 -2.87 -4.71 2.54
C PHE A 111 -3.97 -3.93 3.26
N GLN A 112 -3.59 -2.87 3.97
CA GLN A 112 -4.52 -2.05 4.74
C GLN A 112 -4.20 -0.58 4.55
N PHE A 113 -5.21 0.21 4.17
CA PHE A 113 -5.09 1.65 4.30
C PHE A 113 -5.22 2.04 5.76
N THR A 114 -4.25 2.78 6.26
CA THR A 114 -4.28 3.37 7.60
C THR A 114 -4.84 4.78 7.48
N ALA A 115 -5.53 5.25 8.53
CA ALA A 115 -6.03 6.62 8.57
C ALA A 115 -4.91 7.59 8.14
N THR A 116 -5.20 8.37 7.11
CA THR A 116 -4.29 9.36 6.55
C THR A 116 -3.77 10.20 7.71
N ALA A 117 -2.44 10.38 7.81
CA ALA A 117 -1.92 11.43 8.68
C ALA A 117 -2.73 12.69 8.35
N PRO A 118 -3.24 13.45 9.34
CA PRO A 118 -3.98 14.66 9.06
C PRO A 118 -3.09 15.53 8.19
N GLY A 119 -3.44 15.62 6.90
CA GLY A 119 -2.85 16.59 6.01
C GLY A 119 -3.16 17.94 6.62
N GLY A 120 -2.11 18.74 6.88
CA GLY A 120 -2.28 20.11 7.29
C GLY A 120 -3.11 20.83 6.24
N ASP A 121 -4.38 21.04 6.57
CA ASP A 121 -5.19 22.08 5.96
C ASP A 121 -4.80 23.39 6.68
N ASP A 122 -3.64 23.93 6.30
CA ASP A 122 -3.32 25.33 6.52
C ASP A 122 -3.09 25.96 5.14
N THR A 123 -4.18 26.40 4.51
CA THR A 123 -4.22 27.73 3.87
C THR A 123 -5.65 28.15 3.51
N THR A 124 -6.17 29.08 4.31
CA THR A 124 -6.90 30.29 3.88
C THR A 124 -8.28 30.16 3.20
N GLY A 125 -9.32 30.45 3.98
CA GLY A 125 -10.62 30.92 3.48
C GLY A 125 -11.41 31.64 4.56
N GLY A 126 -11.23 32.96 4.69
CA GLY A 126 -12.15 33.81 5.47
C GLY A 126 -13.58 33.75 4.91
N PRO A 127 -14.58 34.20 5.67
CA PRO A 127 -14.76 35.65 5.80
C PRO A 127 -15.04 36.12 7.23
N ARG A 128 -14.66 37.37 7.52
CA ARG A 128 -15.27 38.14 8.62
C ARG A 128 -16.73 38.41 8.26
N PRO A 129 -17.63 38.43 9.26
CA PRO A 129 -18.56 39.54 9.32
C PRO A 129 -18.62 40.19 10.71
N CYS A 130 -18.53 41.53 10.67
CA CYS A 130 -19.03 42.58 11.57
C CYS A 130 -18.82 42.46 13.08
#